data_AF-A0AA39H0K8-F1
#
_entry.id   AF-A0AA39H0K8-F1
#
_cell.length_a   1.000
_cell.length_b   1.000
_cell.length_c   1.000
_cell.angle_alpha   90.00
_cell.angle_beta   90.00
_cell.angle_gamma   90.00
#
_symmetry.space_group_name_H-M   'P 1'
#
loop_
_entity.id
_entity.type
_entity.pdbx_description
1 polymer ?
#
loop_
_entity_poly.entity_id
_entity_poly.type
_entity_poly.pdbx_seq_one_letter_code
_entity_poly.pdbx_strand_id
1 'polypeptide(L)'
;MLTSCFLLLICAVLSGASNHPNNEFPEDEIVDLPVGRFPDPECDYNVRRNDRNGKKITGQIRVGELLYHRWECNYGEHNADMYCMMVQNCTVSSVRNGRNDQLVPIIDEFGCSLFPGVLPHVTYPGDLEGGILVNAFSLDIDKPSIYFQCNIKLLLKLHGICRRPQCVPLEWFNQDRPAPRSRALRLL
;
A
#
# COMPACT_ATOMS: atom_id res chain seq x y z
N MET A 1 -73.66 -22.50 -25.43
CA MET A 1 -73.73 -22.31 -26.90
C MET A 1 -73.56 -20.82 -27.16
N LEU A 2 -72.62 -20.27 -27.91
CA LEU A 2 -71.53 -20.75 -28.75
C LEU A 2 -70.50 -19.60 -28.80
N THR A 3 -69.24 -19.90 -28.48
CA THR A 3 -68.02 -19.52 -29.23
C THR A 3 -68.02 -18.24 -30.09
N SER A 4 -67.15 -17.27 -29.76
CA SER A 4 -66.06 -16.76 -30.63
C SER A 4 -65.69 -15.30 -30.34
N CYS A 5 -64.68 -15.10 -29.48
CA CYS A 5 -63.74 -13.97 -29.59
C CYS A 5 -62.48 -14.32 -28.78
N PHE A 6 -61.92 -15.49 -29.08
CA PHE A 6 -60.54 -15.83 -28.73
C PHE A 6 -59.67 -15.25 -29.86
N LEU A 7 -58.53 -14.66 -29.48
CA LEU A 7 -57.52 -13.97 -30.31
C LEU A 7 -57.78 -12.49 -30.59
N LEU A 8 -57.33 -11.63 -29.66
CA LEU A 8 -56.30 -10.62 -29.91
C LEU A 8 -56.01 -9.85 -28.61
N LEU A 9 -54.76 -9.43 -28.44
CA LEU A 9 -54.21 -8.57 -27.37
C LEU A 9 -53.64 -9.30 -26.14
N ILE A 10 -52.69 -10.20 -26.44
CA ILE A 10 -51.42 -10.25 -25.71
C ILE A 10 -50.77 -8.86 -25.87
N CYS A 11 -50.86 -7.98 -24.88
CA CYS A 11 -49.93 -6.85 -24.67
C CYS A 11 -50.32 -6.05 -23.43
N ALA A 12 -49.83 -6.47 -22.26
CA ALA A 12 -49.54 -5.56 -21.13
C ALA A 12 -48.76 -6.31 -20.04
N VAL A 13 -47.62 -6.90 -20.40
CA VAL A 13 -46.57 -7.22 -19.42
C VAL A 13 -45.49 -6.17 -19.62
N LEU A 14 -45.61 -5.03 -18.95
CA LEU A 14 -44.59 -4.00 -18.88
C LEU A 14 -44.27 -3.73 -17.41
N SER A 15 -43.22 -4.41 -16.96
CA SER A 15 -42.14 -3.88 -16.13
C SER A 15 -42.53 -2.94 -14.98
N GLY A 16 -42.82 -3.51 -13.81
CA GLY A 16 -42.57 -2.83 -12.53
C GLY A 16 -41.09 -2.92 -12.18
N ALA A 17 -40.26 -2.07 -12.80
CA ALA A 17 -38.89 -1.85 -12.34
C ALA A 17 -38.94 -0.85 -11.17
N SER A 18 -38.61 -1.32 -9.97
CA SER A 18 -38.44 -0.47 -8.79
C SER A 18 -37.25 0.47 -9.01
N ASN A 19 -37.52 1.77 -9.11
CA ASN A 19 -36.50 2.82 -9.13
C ASN A 19 -35.75 2.81 -7.79
N HIS A 20 -34.46 2.45 -7.83
CA HIS A 20 -33.51 2.84 -6.79
C HIS A 20 -33.41 4.38 -6.79
N PRO A 21 -33.39 5.05 -5.62
CA PRO A 21 -33.06 6.47 -5.59
C PRO A 21 -31.60 6.61 -6.04
N ASN A 22 -31.42 7.35 -7.14
CA ASN A 22 -30.11 7.81 -7.55
C ASN A 22 -29.52 8.60 -6.38
N ASN A 23 -28.31 8.25 -5.96
CA ASN A 23 -27.52 9.07 -5.06
C ASN A 23 -27.07 10.31 -5.87
N GLU A 24 -27.96 11.29 -5.99
CA GLU A 24 -27.66 12.62 -6.51
C GLU A 24 -26.80 13.30 -5.45
N PHE A 25 -25.49 13.39 -5.69
CA PHE A 25 -24.62 14.19 -4.84
C PHE A 25 -24.94 15.66 -5.07
N PRO A 26 -25.16 16.47 -4.03
CA PRO A 26 -25.34 17.91 -4.15
C PRO A 26 -24.15 18.53 -4.89
N GLU A 27 -24.40 19.36 -5.90
CA GLU A 27 -23.34 19.96 -6.73
C GLU A 27 -22.35 20.80 -5.90
N ASP A 28 -22.76 21.30 -4.73
CA ASP A 28 -21.92 22.04 -3.79
C ASP A 28 -20.93 21.17 -2.99
N GLU A 29 -21.08 19.85 -3.01
CA GLU A 29 -20.12 18.90 -2.41
C GLU A 29 -19.09 18.38 -3.43
N ILE A 30 -19.30 18.64 -4.73
CA ILE A 30 -18.37 18.25 -5.79
C ILE A 30 -17.20 19.24 -5.82
N VAL A 31 -16.08 18.84 -5.24
CA VAL A 31 -14.83 19.61 -5.35
C VAL A 31 -14.22 19.37 -6.73
N ASP A 32 -14.55 20.24 -7.68
CA ASP A 32 -13.90 20.26 -8.99
C ASP A 32 -12.43 20.66 -8.85
N LEU A 33 -11.54 19.67 -9.01
CA LEU A 33 -10.10 19.91 -9.10
C LEU A 33 -9.80 20.53 -10.48
N PRO A 34 -9.24 21.74 -10.56
CA PRO A 34 -8.83 22.30 -11.85
C PRO A 34 -7.80 21.39 -12.51
N VAL A 35 -8.14 20.83 -13.69
CA VAL A 35 -7.34 19.86 -14.46
C VAL A 35 -6.10 20.50 -15.12
N GLY A 36 -5.44 21.45 -14.45
CA GLY A 36 -4.31 22.20 -15.03
C GLY A 36 -3.33 22.81 -14.03
N ARG A 37 -3.42 22.52 -12.73
CA ARG A 37 -2.50 23.10 -11.71
C ARG A 37 -2.05 22.14 -10.60
N PHE A 38 -2.06 20.83 -10.86
CA PHE A 38 -1.51 19.85 -9.92
C PHE A 38 -0.43 19.05 -10.64
N PRO A 39 0.82 19.56 -10.71
CA PRO A 39 1.91 18.78 -11.29
C PRO A 39 2.10 17.51 -10.47
N ASP A 40 2.32 16.37 -11.14
CA ASP A 40 2.74 15.16 -10.44
C ASP A 40 4.15 15.41 -9.84
N PRO A 41 4.39 15.09 -8.56
CA PRO A 41 5.70 15.26 -7.97
C PRO A 41 6.69 14.23 -8.51
N GLU A 42 7.96 14.60 -8.56
CA GLU A 42 9.03 13.67 -8.87
C GLU A 42 9.42 12.90 -7.60
N CYS A 43 9.30 11.57 -7.65
CA CYS A 43 9.60 10.70 -6.52
C CYS A 43 10.86 9.86 -6.78
N ASP A 44 11.81 9.86 -5.83
CA ASP A 44 12.99 8.99 -5.81
C ASP A 44 12.85 7.91 -4.73
N TYR A 45 13.36 6.72 -5.06
CA TYR A 45 13.57 5.64 -4.11
C TYR A 45 15.06 5.37 -3.98
N ASN A 46 15.55 5.35 -2.75
CA ASN A 46 16.92 5.00 -2.46
C ASN A 46 17.08 4.22 -1.16
N VAL A 47 18.13 3.42 -1.10
CA VAL A 47 18.50 2.66 0.11
C VAL A 47 19.73 3.31 0.72
N ARG A 48 19.71 3.51 2.04
CA ARG A 48 20.76 4.16 2.83
C ARG A 48 21.26 3.23 3.93
N ARG A 49 22.51 3.41 4.36
CA ARG A 49 23.09 2.61 5.44
C ARG A 49 22.67 3.16 6.81
N ASN A 50 22.28 2.27 7.73
CA ASN A 50 21.91 2.51 9.13
C ASN A 50 20.67 3.38 9.41
N ASP A 51 20.51 4.53 8.75
CA ASP A 51 19.45 5.49 9.10
C ASP A 51 19.01 6.38 7.91
N ARG A 52 18.00 7.23 8.17
CA ARG A 52 17.39 8.16 7.21
C ARG A 52 18.38 9.07 6.48
N ASN A 53 19.41 9.52 7.18
CA ASN A 53 20.43 10.44 6.66
C ASN A 53 21.72 9.72 6.26
N GLY A 54 21.74 8.39 6.38
CA GLY A 54 22.88 7.56 6.01
C GLY A 54 23.29 7.68 4.55
N LYS A 55 24.49 7.17 4.26
CA LYS A 55 25.05 7.18 2.91
C LYS A 55 24.19 6.31 1.97
N LYS A 56 23.81 6.87 0.81
CA LYS A 56 23.13 6.13 -0.28
C LYS A 56 23.99 4.96 -0.72
N ILE A 57 23.36 3.80 -0.86
CA ILE A 57 24.01 2.55 -1.25
C ILE A 57 24.02 2.46 -2.76
N THR A 58 25.21 2.27 -3.33
CA THR A 58 25.42 2.10 -4.78
C THR A 58 26.13 0.78 -5.10
N GLY A 59 26.54 0.02 -4.08
CA GLY A 59 27.29 -1.22 -4.21
C GLY A 59 26.66 -2.38 -3.45
N GLN A 60 27.47 -3.40 -3.17
CA GLN A 60 27.06 -4.60 -2.45
C GLN A 60 26.80 -4.33 -0.97
N ILE A 61 25.87 -5.09 -0.40
CA ILE A 61 25.51 -5.11 1.02
C ILE A 61 25.62 -6.54 1.54
N ARG A 62 25.70 -6.69 2.86
CA ARG A 62 25.67 -8.00 3.52
C ARG A 62 24.33 -8.23 4.19
N VAL A 63 23.85 -9.47 4.16
CA VAL A 63 22.67 -9.89 4.94
C VAL A 63 22.91 -9.55 6.41
N GLY A 64 21.89 -9.01 7.06
CA GLY A 64 21.95 -8.53 8.45
C GLY A 64 22.46 -7.09 8.61
N GLU A 65 23.01 -6.44 7.58
CA GLU A 65 23.33 -5.01 7.65
C GLU A 65 22.04 -4.19 7.82
N LEU A 66 22.09 -3.17 8.70
CA LEU A 66 20.97 -2.28 8.93
C LEU A 66 20.85 -1.26 7.79
N LEU A 67 19.69 -1.22 7.15
CA LEU A 67 19.38 -0.38 5.99
C LEU A 67 18.16 0.48 6.25
N TYR A 68 18.14 1.63 5.58
CA TYR A 68 16.99 2.52 5.55
C TYR A 68 16.50 2.68 4.11
N HIS A 69 15.31 2.14 3.84
CA HIS A 69 14.61 2.35 2.57
C HIS A 69 13.92 3.72 2.65
N ARG A 70 14.18 4.61 1.69
CA ARG A 70 13.66 5.98 1.65
C ARG A 70 12.89 6.21 0.36
N TRP A 71 11.66 6.69 0.49
CA TRP A 71 10.87 7.25 -0.59
C TRP A 71 10.69 8.74 -0.33
N GLU A 72 10.98 9.56 -1.31
CA GLU A 72 10.92 11.01 -1.19
C GLU A 72 10.36 11.59 -2.48
N CYS A 73 9.32 12.42 -2.36
CA CYS A 73 8.72 13.12 -3.48
C CYS A 73 8.94 14.62 -3.35
N ASN A 74 9.09 15.32 -4.47
CA ASN A 74 9.23 16.77 -4.49
C ASN A 74 8.48 17.37 -5.68
N TYR A 75 7.95 18.57 -5.51
CA TYR A 75 7.24 19.31 -6.54
C TYR A 75 8.16 20.30 -7.30
N GLY A 76 9.48 20.13 -7.17
CA GLY A 76 10.47 21.05 -7.74
C GLY A 76 10.26 22.49 -7.26
N GLU A 77 10.06 23.41 -8.22
CA GLU A 77 9.80 24.83 -7.95
C GLU A 77 8.35 25.11 -7.50
N HIS A 78 7.46 24.14 -7.63
CA HIS A 78 6.08 24.28 -7.18
C HIS A 78 5.99 23.95 -5.69
N ASN A 79 5.30 24.79 -4.92
CA ASN A 79 4.93 24.44 -3.55
C ASN A 79 3.54 23.81 -3.54
N ALA A 80 3.43 22.58 -3.03
CA ALA A 80 2.16 21.89 -2.88
C ALA A 80 1.99 21.35 -1.46
N ASP A 81 1.88 22.29 -0.51
CA ASP A 81 1.65 22.01 0.92
C ASP A 81 0.35 21.26 1.21
N MET A 82 -0.54 21.09 0.23
CA MET A 82 -1.81 20.37 0.37
C MET A 82 -1.69 18.85 0.24
N TYR A 83 -0.53 18.33 -0.21
CA TYR A 83 -0.35 16.90 -0.43
C TYR A 83 0.59 16.25 0.58
N CYS A 84 0.37 14.96 0.76
CA CYS A 84 1.29 14.05 1.41
C CYS A 84 1.43 12.79 0.56
N MET A 85 2.50 12.04 0.76
CA MET A 85 2.67 10.73 0.18
C MET A 85 2.34 9.62 1.18
N MET A 86 1.91 8.49 0.64
CA MET A 86 1.99 7.19 1.30
C MET A 86 2.56 6.15 0.34
N VAL A 87 3.30 5.18 0.88
CA VAL A 87 3.61 3.94 0.18
C VAL A 87 2.35 3.07 0.25
N GLN A 88 1.71 2.85 -0.89
CA GLN A 88 0.42 2.18 -0.94
C GLN A 88 0.56 0.67 -0.88
N ASN A 89 1.40 0.06 -1.72
CA ASN A 89 1.69 -1.36 -1.72
C ASN A 89 3.11 -1.60 -2.26
N CYS A 90 3.69 -2.75 -1.93
CA CYS A 90 5.00 -3.14 -2.42
C CYS A 90 5.09 -4.64 -2.67
N THR A 91 5.88 -5.00 -3.68
CA THR A 91 6.29 -6.36 -3.98
C THR A 91 7.80 -6.47 -4.02
N VAL A 92 8.30 -7.69 -3.80
CA VAL A 92 9.71 -8.05 -3.97
C VAL A 92 9.88 -9.22 -4.93
N SER A 93 10.99 -9.23 -5.66
CA SER A 93 11.37 -10.35 -6.53
C SER A 93 12.88 -10.54 -6.57
N SER A 94 13.35 -11.77 -6.80
CA SER A 94 14.78 -12.06 -7.05
C SER A 94 15.21 -11.83 -8.50
N VAL A 95 14.27 -11.46 -9.39
CA VAL A 95 14.53 -11.16 -10.81
C VAL A 95 14.10 -9.72 -11.13
N ARG A 96 14.92 -9.00 -11.91
CA ARG A 96 14.60 -7.66 -12.39
C ARG A 96 13.40 -7.76 -13.35
N ASN A 97 12.37 -6.94 -13.14
CA ASN A 97 11.10 -7.01 -13.87
C ASN A 97 10.46 -8.40 -13.72
N GLY A 98 10.43 -8.93 -12.49
CA GLY A 98 9.85 -10.23 -12.19
C GLY A 98 8.47 -10.40 -12.82
N ARG A 99 8.23 -11.58 -13.39
CA ARG A 99 6.89 -11.98 -13.85
C ARG A 99 5.96 -12.08 -12.64
N ASN A 100 4.64 -11.95 -12.86
CA ASN A 100 3.66 -11.93 -11.76
C ASN A 100 3.75 -13.13 -10.81
N ASP A 101 4.16 -14.30 -11.30
CA ASP A 101 4.36 -15.54 -10.52
C ASP A 101 5.57 -15.50 -9.57
N GLN A 102 6.45 -14.49 -9.69
CA GLN A 102 7.64 -14.32 -8.88
C GLN A 102 7.61 -13.04 -8.01
N LEU A 103 6.45 -12.36 -7.95
CA LEU A 103 6.25 -11.19 -7.11
C LEU A 103 5.68 -11.62 -5.75
N VAL A 104 6.42 -11.38 -4.68
CA VAL A 104 5.93 -11.59 -3.32
C VAL A 104 5.45 -10.26 -2.76
N PRO A 105 4.16 -10.09 -2.42
CA PRO A 105 3.68 -8.88 -1.77
C PRO A 105 4.29 -8.79 -0.36
N ILE A 106 4.77 -7.61 -0.01
CA ILE A 106 5.38 -7.33 1.31
C ILE A 106 4.68 -6.19 2.05
N ILE A 107 3.98 -5.32 1.31
CA ILE A 107 3.10 -4.28 1.85
C ILE A 107 1.77 -4.43 1.13
N ASP A 108 0.69 -4.56 1.90
CA ASP A 108 -0.68 -4.70 1.40
C ASP A 108 -1.20 -3.43 0.72
N GLU A 109 -2.43 -3.45 0.20
CA GLU A 109 -3.04 -2.31 -0.50
C GLU A 109 -3.35 -1.09 0.39
N PHE A 110 -3.29 -1.29 1.71
CA PHE A 110 -3.49 -0.27 2.73
C PHE A 110 -2.16 0.23 3.29
N GLY A 111 -1.01 -0.05 2.67
CA GLY A 111 0.28 0.48 3.14
C GLY A 111 0.82 -0.19 4.41
N CYS A 112 0.27 -1.33 4.82
CA CYS A 112 0.74 -2.07 5.98
C CYS A 112 1.62 -3.25 5.58
N SER A 113 2.74 -3.41 6.29
CA SER A 113 3.62 -4.57 6.11
C SER A 113 2.89 -5.87 6.44
N LEU A 114 3.04 -6.85 5.55
CA LEU A 114 2.54 -8.22 5.74
C LEU A 114 3.45 -9.06 6.66
N PHE A 115 4.70 -8.63 6.85
CA PHE A 115 5.72 -9.37 7.62
C PHE A 115 6.41 -8.44 8.61
N PRO A 116 5.68 -7.87 9.57
CA PRO A 116 6.17 -6.74 10.35
C PRO A 116 7.41 -7.11 11.20
N GLY A 117 7.55 -8.39 11.60
CA GLY A 117 8.74 -8.88 12.32
C GLY A 117 10.05 -8.92 11.51
N VAL A 118 9.99 -8.85 10.18
CA VAL A 118 11.18 -8.77 9.30
C VAL A 118 11.24 -7.43 8.59
N LEU A 119 10.11 -6.93 8.12
CA LEU A 119 9.98 -5.65 7.44
C LEU A 119 8.98 -4.79 8.21
N PRO A 120 9.43 -3.82 9.04
CA PRO A 120 8.52 -2.98 9.82
C PRO A 120 7.55 -2.17 8.96
N HIS A 121 6.52 -1.61 9.59
CA HIS A 121 5.61 -0.67 8.93
C HIS A 121 6.35 0.59 8.47
N VAL A 122 5.86 1.20 7.38
CA VAL A 122 6.40 2.45 6.86
C VAL A 122 6.16 3.58 7.85
N THR A 123 7.22 4.33 8.13
CA THR A 123 7.16 5.56 8.93
C THR A 123 7.19 6.77 8.01
N TYR A 124 6.53 7.86 8.41
CA TYR A 124 6.41 9.06 7.59
C TYR A 124 6.92 10.28 8.34
N PRO A 125 8.24 10.54 8.30
CA PRO A 125 8.84 11.64 9.03
C PRO A 125 8.59 13.02 8.41
N GLY A 126 7.94 13.07 7.25
CA GLY A 126 7.49 14.30 6.58
C GLY A 126 6.24 14.03 5.73
N ASP A 127 5.72 15.06 5.08
CA ASP A 127 4.52 14.91 4.24
C ASP A 127 4.83 14.12 2.98
N LEU A 128 5.93 14.45 2.30
CA LEU A 128 6.39 13.83 1.08
C LEU A 128 7.61 12.92 1.31
N GLU A 129 7.70 12.34 2.51
CA GLU A 129 8.74 11.36 2.82
C GLU A 129 8.18 10.16 3.57
N GLY A 130 8.57 8.96 3.12
CA GLY A 130 8.35 7.69 3.81
C GLY A 130 9.66 6.93 3.99
N GLY A 131 9.72 6.08 5.02
CA GLY A 131 10.87 5.20 5.19
C GLY A 131 10.66 4.00 6.10
N ILE A 132 11.49 2.99 5.87
CA ILE A 132 11.53 1.73 6.63
C ILE A 132 12.98 1.48 7.07
N LEU A 133 13.18 1.26 8.36
CA LEU A 133 14.43 0.80 8.93
C LEU A 133 14.39 -0.73 9.07
N VAL A 134 15.26 -1.45 8.36
CA VAL A 134 15.21 -2.91 8.27
C VAL A 134 16.60 -3.52 8.05
N ASN A 135 16.81 -4.74 8.56
CA ASN A 135 18.02 -5.50 8.26
C ASN A 135 17.94 -6.11 6.86
N ALA A 136 19.02 -6.04 6.10
CA ALA A 136 19.14 -6.69 4.80
C ALA A 136 18.82 -8.19 4.91
N PHE A 137 17.94 -8.68 4.05
CA PHE A 137 17.53 -10.09 3.97
C PHE A 137 17.69 -10.62 2.55
N SER A 138 17.63 -11.95 2.40
CA SER A 138 17.58 -12.61 1.09
C SER A 138 16.31 -13.47 0.99
N LEU A 139 15.76 -13.60 -0.22
CA LEU A 139 14.66 -14.52 -0.51
C LEU A 139 15.18 -15.91 -0.89
N ASP A 140 16.31 -15.94 -1.59
CA ASP A 140 16.95 -17.14 -2.13
C ASP A 140 18.43 -17.17 -1.70
N ILE A 141 19.02 -18.37 -1.60
CA ILE A 141 20.45 -18.52 -1.31
C ILE A 141 21.30 -18.25 -2.57
N ASP A 142 20.76 -18.61 -3.74
CA ASP A 142 21.49 -18.57 -5.01
C ASP A 142 21.38 -17.22 -5.74
N LYS A 143 20.40 -16.38 -5.38
CA LYS A 143 20.14 -15.06 -6.00
C LYS A 143 20.24 -13.97 -4.94
N PRO A 144 21.42 -13.35 -4.76
CA PRO A 144 21.67 -12.38 -3.68
C PRO A 144 21.06 -10.99 -3.95
N SER A 145 20.23 -10.85 -4.98
CA SER A 145 19.63 -9.57 -5.39
C SER A 145 18.13 -9.61 -5.21
N ILE A 146 17.58 -8.61 -4.51
CA ILE A 146 16.14 -8.39 -4.37
C ILE A 146 15.79 -7.04 -5.01
N TYR A 147 14.71 -7.04 -5.79
CA TYR A 147 14.13 -5.85 -6.39
C TYR A 147 12.86 -5.48 -5.64
N PHE A 148 12.81 -4.27 -5.10
CA PHE A 148 11.63 -3.69 -4.47
C PHE A 148 10.85 -2.87 -5.50
N GLN A 149 9.56 -3.13 -5.63
CA GLN A 149 8.66 -2.35 -6.48
C GLN A 149 7.49 -1.89 -5.64
N CYS A 150 7.31 -0.58 -5.54
CA CYS A 150 6.27 0.01 -4.70
C CYS A 150 5.44 1.01 -5.49
N ASN A 151 4.14 1.05 -5.21
CA ASN A 151 3.26 2.10 -5.69
C ASN A 151 3.15 3.20 -4.63
N ILE A 152 3.33 4.44 -5.06
CA ILE A 152 3.18 5.63 -4.21
C ILE A 152 1.82 6.25 -4.50
N LYS A 153 1.11 6.63 -3.45
CA LYS A 153 -0.18 7.33 -3.52
C LYS A 153 -0.06 8.69 -2.87
N LEU A 154 -0.58 9.71 -3.55
CA LEU A 154 -0.73 11.05 -2.98
C LEU A 154 -2.05 11.15 -2.24
N LEU A 155 -1.99 11.81 -1.08
CA LEU A 155 -3.10 12.06 -0.18
C LEU A 155 -3.29 13.56 -0.04
N LEU A 156 -4.53 14.01 0.03
CA LEU A 156 -4.86 15.38 0.39
C LEU A 156 -4.79 15.54 1.91
N LYS A 157 -4.18 16.63 2.36
CA LYS A 157 -4.25 17.05 3.75
C LYS A 157 -5.65 17.52 4.07
N LEU A 158 -6.23 16.96 5.13
CA LEU A 158 -7.48 17.44 5.70
C LEU A 158 -7.15 18.13 7.01
N HIS A 159 -7.42 19.44 7.11
CA HIS A 159 -7.06 20.27 8.27
C HIS A 159 -5.55 20.21 8.60
N GLY A 160 -4.70 20.16 7.57
CA GLY A 160 -3.24 20.08 7.74
C GLY A 160 -2.72 18.69 8.14
N ILE A 161 -3.59 17.67 8.22
CA ILE A 161 -3.21 16.32 8.66
C ILE A 161 -3.23 15.36 7.47
N CYS A 162 -2.15 14.58 7.32
CA CYS A 162 -2.09 13.44 6.41
C CYS A 162 -2.75 12.22 7.06
N ARG A 163 -3.95 11.83 6.62
CA ARG A 163 -4.61 10.62 7.12
C ARG A 163 -3.99 9.38 6.48
N ARG A 164 -3.03 8.79 7.18
CA ARG A 164 -2.34 7.56 6.77
C ARG A 164 -2.95 6.33 7.48
N PRO A 165 -2.78 5.13 6.90
CA PRO A 165 -3.25 3.87 7.48
C PRO A 165 -2.79 3.65 8.91
N GLN A 166 -3.65 2.99 9.69
CA GLN A 166 -3.31 2.53 11.04
C GLN A 166 -3.00 1.04 10.97
N CYS A 167 -1.71 0.70 10.95
CA CYS A 167 -1.27 -0.68 10.96
C CYS A 167 -1.23 -1.26 12.37
N VAL A 168 -1.44 -2.56 12.49
CA VAL A 168 -1.40 -3.27 13.77
C VAL A 168 0.04 -3.23 14.32
N PRO A 169 0.27 -2.79 15.57
CA PRO A 169 1.61 -2.74 16.14
C PRO A 169 2.28 -4.12 16.25
N LEU A 170 3.61 -4.15 16.20
CA LEU A 170 4.42 -5.37 16.28
C LEU A 170 4.18 -6.17 17.55
N GLU A 171 3.91 -5.48 18.65
CA GLU A 171 3.72 -6.05 19.98
C GLU A 171 2.58 -7.07 19.99
N TRP A 172 1.54 -6.85 19.17
CA TRP A 172 0.41 -7.76 19.03
C TRP A 172 0.83 -9.13 18.47
N PHE A 173 1.69 -9.16 17.44
CA PHE A 173 2.14 -10.41 16.83
C PHE A 173 3.08 -11.25 17.72
N ASN A 174 3.71 -10.62 18.72
CA ASN A 174 4.60 -11.30 19.65
C ASN A 174 3.85 -11.94 20.84
N GLN A 175 2.63 -11.50 21.15
CA GLN A 175 1.83 -12.00 22.28
C GLN A 175 1.21 -13.39 22.01
N ASP A 176 1.01 -13.75 20.74
CA ASP A 176 0.40 -15.02 20.34
C ASP A 176 1.38 -16.20 20.23
N ARG A 177 2.68 -16.02 20.56
CA ARG A 177 3.60 -17.17 20.64
C ARG A 177 3.51 -17.81 22.03
N PRO A 178 2.88 -18.99 22.19
CA PRO A 178 2.96 -19.71 23.44
C PRO A 178 4.43 -19.98 23.76
N ALA A 179 4.85 -19.62 24.98
CA ALA A 179 6.20 -19.88 25.44
C ALA A 179 6.54 -21.37 25.22
N PRO A 180 7.75 -21.70 24.71
CA PRO A 180 8.17 -23.09 24.60
C PRO A 180 8.09 -23.71 25.98
N ARG A 181 7.20 -24.71 26.15
CA ARG A 181 7.16 -25.52 27.36
C ARG A 181 8.51 -26.22 27.48
N SER A 182 9.37 -25.72 28.36
CA SER A 182 10.57 -26.42 28.79
C SER A 182 10.12 -27.74 29.41
N ARG A 183 10.13 -28.82 28.62
CA ARG A 183 10.10 -30.17 29.18
C ARG A 183 11.44 -30.33 29.89
N ALA A 184 11.45 -30.09 31.20
CA ALA A 184 12.53 -30.52 32.06
C ALA A 184 12.67 -32.03 31.86
N LEU A 185 13.76 -32.44 31.22
CA LEU A 185 14.14 -33.84 31.12
C LEU A 185 14.47 -34.28 32.55
N ARG A 186 13.51 -34.94 33.22
CA ARG A 186 13.77 -35.64 34.48
C ARG A 186 14.70 -36.80 34.13
N LEU A 187 16.00 -36.58 34.31
CA LEU A 187 16.97 -37.66 34.42
C LEU A 187 16.65 -38.41 35.72
N LEU A 188 16.17 -39.65 35.57
CA LEU A 188 16.21 -40.71 36.57
C LEU A 188 17.07 -41.82 35.98
#